data_AF-A0A538SZ53-F1
#
_entry.id   AF-A0A538SZ53-F1
#
_cell.length_a   1.000
_cell.length_b   1.000
_cell.length_c   1.000
_cell.angle_alpha   90.00
_cell.angle_beta   90.00
_cell.angle_gamma   90.00
#
_symmetry.space_group_name_H-M   'P 1'
#
loop_
_entity.id
_entity.type
_entity.pdbx_description
1 polymer ?
#
loop_
_entity_poly.entity_id
_entity_poly.type
_entity_poly.pdbx_seq_one_letter_code
_entity_poly.pdbx_strand_id
1 'polypeptide(L)'
;SNRSIWRSFPTIRNERWHHENIVLLGDAAHTAHFSVGSGTKLAMEDAVALAQSLAEHRDLEAALQAYEEARRPPVESLQRAAQASLQWFEDTERYVKLPPVQFAFALLTRSLRVTHENLKSRDPAFVAKVDSWFAGEAARNSSVPVSVSPPPPPMFTPFRLRGLTLQNRVVVSPMCQYSAEDGTPDDWHLVHLGSRAMGGAGLVFAEMTNVSAEARISPGCTGMYKPEHATAWKRIVDFVHGASYAKIAMQLGHAGRKASTRLSWEGDNEPLPSGNWPILGPSPIPYYPHSQIPKEMTRADMDAAIQDYVRAAKLAITAGFDLLEVHMAHGYLLASFISPVTNTRRDAYGGALQNRMRFPLEVFDAVRAVWPEEKPMSVRISAVDWYPGGMEPQDSVEVARMLKAHRCDIVDVSAGQTVPDQRPVYGRLFQTPFADRIRHEVGIATMAVGNISSYADVNTILASGRADLCLLARAHLWDPYWTRHAAHELGYKLEWPDPYESLDHYKPRFT
;
A
#
# COMPACT_ATOMS: atom_id res chain seq x y z
N SER A 1 -10.14 28.21 -33.44
CA SER A 1 -10.56 27.30 -32.37
C SER A 1 -9.72 26.03 -32.49
N ASN A 2 -9.02 25.65 -31.42
CA ASN A 2 -8.30 24.38 -31.41
C ASN A 2 -9.34 23.24 -31.42
N ARG A 3 -9.41 22.49 -32.52
CA ARG A 3 -10.30 21.32 -32.71
C ARG A 3 -9.57 20.00 -32.40
N SER A 4 -8.45 20.05 -31.69
CA SER A 4 -7.81 18.84 -31.17
C SER A 4 -8.78 18.10 -30.26
N ILE A 5 -9.29 16.97 -30.75
CA ILE A 5 -10.05 16.03 -29.93
C ILE A 5 -9.00 15.33 -29.07
N TRP A 6 -9.09 15.51 -27.75
CA TRP A 6 -8.34 14.69 -26.81
C TRP A 6 -8.89 13.26 -26.92
N ARG A 7 -8.05 12.34 -27.41
CA ARG A 7 -8.44 10.94 -27.67
C ARG A 7 -7.69 10.05 -26.68
N SER A 8 -8.28 8.90 -26.37
CA SER A 8 -7.53 7.81 -25.75
C SER A 8 -6.45 7.32 -26.69
N PHE A 9 -5.23 7.12 -26.19
CA PHE A 9 -4.11 6.68 -27.01
C PHE A 9 -4.07 5.15 -27.04
N PRO A 10 -4.26 4.51 -28.22
CA PRO A 10 -4.14 3.07 -28.31
C PRO A 10 -2.69 2.64 -28.07
N THR A 11 -2.49 1.77 -27.08
CA THR A 11 -1.20 1.13 -26.83
C THR A 11 -1.13 -0.20 -27.58
N ILE A 12 -0.20 -0.32 -28.52
CA ILE A 12 0.04 -1.57 -29.26
C ILE A 12 1.20 -2.31 -28.60
N ARG A 13 1.02 -3.62 -28.37
CA ARG A 13 2.07 -4.52 -27.87
C ARG A 13 2.16 -5.72 -28.79
N ASN A 14 3.38 -6.10 -29.14
CA ASN A 14 3.65 -7.29 -29.92
C ASN A 14 4.07 -8.43 -29.00
N GLU A 15 3.46 -9.61 -29.18
CA GLU A 15 3.85 -10.82 -28.45
C GLU A 15 5.28 -11.23 -28.79
N ARG A 16 5.64 -11.17 -30.08
CA ARG A 16 6.98 -11.44 -30.62
C ARG A 16 7.49 -10.22 -31.36
N TRP A 17 8.81 -9.99 -31.33
CA TRP A 17 9.41 -8.82 -31.98
C TRP A 17 10.06 -9.13 -33.32
N HIS A 18 9.90 -10.36 -33.80
CA HIS A 18 10.39 -10.77 -35.10
C HIS A 18 9.45 -11.80 -35.75
N HIS A 19 9.58 -11.94 -37.06
CA HIS A 19 8.98 -12.99 -37.86
C HIS A 19 9.95 -13.36 -38.97
N GLU A 20 10.42 -14.60 -38.98
CA GLU A 20 11.48 -15.06 -39.89
C GLU A 20 12.71 -14.12 -39.79
N ASN A 21 13.10 -13.47 -40.88
CA ASN A 21 14.21 -12.52 -40.93
C ASN A 21 13.78 -11.05 -40.79
N ILE A 22 12.54 -10.78 -40.39
CA ILE A 22 12.00 -9.43 -40.19
C ILE A 22 11.97 -9.13 -38.70
N VAL A 23 12.63 -8.04 -38.28
CA VAL A 23 12.70 -7.63 -36.88
C VAL A 23 12.05 -6.26 -36.70
N LEU A 24 11.20 -6.15 -35.69
CA LEU A 24 10.63 -4.89 -35.23
C LEU A 24 11.58 -4.25 -34.21
N LEU A 25 11.83 -2.95 -34.36
CA LEU A 25 12.65 -2.15 -33.45
C LEU A 25 11.92 -0.86 -33.05
N GLY A 26 12.24 -0.33 -31.87
CA GLY A 26 11.70 0.93 -31.38
C GLY A 26 10.18 0.94 -31.28
N ASP A 27 9.55 2.05 -31.65
CA ASP A 27 8.09 2.24 -31.53
C ASP A 27 7.26 1.24 -32.35
N ALA A 28 7.84 0.60 -33.38
CA ALA A 28 7.19 -0.46 -34.16
C ALA A 28 7.08 -1.77 -33.36
N ALA A 29 8.05 -2.05 -32.48
CA ALA A 29 8.02 -3.20 -31.57
C ALA A 29 7.25 -2.88 -30.29
N HIS A 30 7.48 -1.70 -29.73
CA HIS A 30 7.00 -1.30 -28.41
C HIS A 30 6.73 0.20 -28.30
N THR A 31 5.55 0.62 -28.75
CA THR A 31 5.13 2.03 -28.68
C THR A 31 5.19 2.55 -27.24
N ALA A 32 5.77 3.75 -27.06
CA ALA A 32 5.75 4.50 -25.82
C ALA A 32 4.97 5.82 -25.99
N HIS A 33 4.24 6.24 -24.95
CA HIS A 33 3.55 7.53 -24.98
C HIS A 33 4.54 8.69 -25.19
N PHE A 34 4.19 9.62 -26.08
CA PHE A 34 5.09 10.70 -26.55
C PHE A 34 5.70 11.53 -25.42
N SER A 35 4.98 11.65 -24.30
CA SER A 35 5.40 12.44 -23.14
C SER A 35 6.60 11.88 -22.36
N VAL A 36 7.05 10.66 -22.67
CA VAL A 36 8.27 10.06 -22.09
C VAL A 36 9.51 10.33 -22.96
N GLY A 37 9.33 10.72 -24.22
CA GLY A 37 10.41 11.18 -25.09
C GLY A 37 11.54 10.17 -25.27
N SER A 38 11.23 8.87 -25.40
CA SER A 38 12.23 7.79 -25.42
C SER A 38 12.27 6.97 -26.72
N GLY A 39 11.44 7.27 -27.72
CA GLY A 39 11.33 6.47 -28.96
C GLY A 39 12.66 6.33 -29.72
N THR A 40 13.41 7.42 -29.92
CA THR A 40 14.72 7.37 -30.60
C THR A 40 15.73 6.53 -29.82
N LYS A 41 15.79 6.72 -28.49
CA LYS A 41 16.69 5.95 -27.63
C LYS A 41 16.37 4.47 -27.68
N LEU A 42 15.10 4.12 -27.60
CA LEU A 42 14.61 2.74 -27.71
C LEU A 42 15.05 2.09 -29.02
N ALA A 43 14.81 2.74 -30.15
CA ALA A 43 15.21 2.24 -31.46
C ALA A 43 16.73 2.02 -31.57
N MET A 44 17.53 2.95 -31.02
CA MET A 44 18.99 2.81 -31.01
C MET A 44 19.47 1.66 -30.12
N GLU A 45 18.92 1.52 -28.90
CA GLU A 45 19.26 0.41 -28.00
C GLU A 45 18.87 -0.94 -28.59
N ASP A 46 17.71 -1.03 -29.26
CA ASP A 46 17.27 -2.25 -29.91
C ASP A 46 18.19 -2.61 -31.08
N ALA A 47 18.57 -1.64 -31.91
CA ALA A 47 19.51 -1.87 -33.01
C ALA A 47 20.89 -2.34 -32.51
N VAL A 48 21.38 -1.77 -31.41
CA VAL A 48 22.66 -2.20 -30.78
C VAL A 48 22.54 -3.62 -30.26
N ALA A 49 21.47 -3.95 -29.53
CA ALA A 49 21.27 -5.28 -28.98
C ALA A 49 21.10 -6.32 -30.09
N LEU A 50 20.33 -6.02 -31.14
CA LEU A 50 20.18 -6.90 -32.30
C LEU A 50 21.53 -7.17 -32.98
N ALA A 51 22.33 -6.12 -33.20
CA ALA A 51 23.65 -6.26 -33.82
C ALA A 51 24.59 -7.14 -32.96
N GLN A 52 24.55 -7.00 -31.63
CA GLN A 52 25.32 -7.83 -30.71
C GLN A 52 24.86 -9.30 -30.76
N SER A 53 23.56 -9.55 -30.65
CA SER A 53 23.01 -10.92 -30.70
C SER A 53 23.30 -11.61 -32.04
N LEU A 54 23.22 -10.89 -33.16
CA LEU A 54 23.61 -11.42 -34.49
C LEU A 54 25.11 -11.73 -34.61
N ALA A 55 25.96 -11.02 -33.87
CA ALA A 55 27.40 -11.28 -33.87
C ALA A 55 27.79 -12.47 -32.97
N GLU A 56 27.06 -12.69 -31.87
CA GLU A 56 27.33 -13.72 -30.88
C GLU A 56 26.76 -15.10 -31.26
N HIS A 57 25.67 -15.13 -32.02
CA HIS A 57 24.96 -16.36 -32.38
C HIS A 57 25.10 -16.66 -33.88
N ARG A 58 25.42 -17.93 -34.20
CA ARG A 58 25.50 -18.39 -35.61
C ARG A 58 24.15 -18.73 -36.22
N ASP A 59 23.18 -19.10 -35.39
CA ASP A 59 21.82 -19.41 -35.78
C ASP A 59 20.94 -18.15 -35.63
N LEU A 60 20.16 -17.86 -36.67
CA LEU A 60 19.35 -16.64 -36.72
C LEU A 60 18.25 -16.65 -35.65
N GLU A 61 17.56 -17.78 -35.47
CA GLU A 61 16.48 -17.89 -34.49
C GLU A 61 17.03 -17.67 -33.07
N ALA A 62 18.15 -18.31 -32.74
CA ALA A 62 18.83 -18.11 -31.47
C ALA A 62 19.26 -16.65 -31.26
N ALA A 63 19.76 -15.96 -32.29
CA ALA A 63 20.12 -14.55 -32.22
C ALA A 63 18.91 -13.65 -31.94
N LEU A 64 17.78 -13.90 -32.61
CA LEU A 64 16.56 -13.12 -32.45
C LEU A 64 15.91 -13.34 -31.09
N GLN A 65 15.96 -14.57 -30.57
CA GLN A 65 15.52 -14.87 -29.21
C GLN A 65 16.39 -14.16 -28.16
N ALA A 66 17.72 -14.19 -28.33
CA ALA A 66 18.65 -13.50 -27.42
C ALA A 66 18.44 -11.97 -27.43
N TYR A 67 18.18 -11.37 -28.59
CA TYR A 67 17.81 -9.96 -28.71
C TYR A 67 16.56 -9.63 -27.88
N GLU A 68 15.50 -10.43 -28.05
CA GLU A 68 14.23 -10.21 -27.37
C GLU A 68 14.36 -10.39 -25.84
N GLU A 69 15.06 -11.43 -25.40
CA GLU A 69 15.33 -11.69 -23.97
C GLU A 69 16.14 -10.55 -23.33
N ALA A 70 17.13 -10.00 -24.03
CA ALA A 70 17.94 -8.89 -23.54
C ALA A 70 17.16 -7.57 -23.45
N ARG A 71 16.26 -7.32 -24.42
CA ARG A 71 15.59 -6.02 -24.57
C ARG A 71 14.21 -5.95 -23.92
N ARG A 72 13.49 -7.06 -23.76
CA ARG A 72 12.16 -7.10 -23.16
C ARG A 72 12.10 -6.49 -21.75
N PRO A 73 12.98 -6.83 -20.79
CA PRO A 73 12.91 -6.26 -19.44
C PRO A 73 13.05 -4.72 -19.38
N PRO A 74 14.07 -4.08 -19.99
CA PRO A 74 14.19 -2.61 -19.97
C PRO A 74 13.09 -1.89 -20.75
N VAL A 75 12.62 -2.48 -21.87
CA VAL A 75 11.50 -1.96 -22.66
C VAL A 75 10.20 -1.97 -21.85
N GLU A 76 9.84 -3.10 -21.26
CA GLU A 76 8.61 -3.22 -20.46
C GLU A 76 8.64 -2.26 -19.26
N SER A 77 9.81 -2.06 -18.66
CA SER A 77 9.98 -1.06 -17.60
C SER A 77 9.67 0.36 -18.07
N LEU A 78 10.16 0.73 -19.26
CA LEU A 78 9.86 2.03 -19.87
C LEU A 78 8.39 2.15 -20.30
N GLN A 79 7.81 1.11 -20.89
CA GLN A 79 6.39 1.10 -21.27
C GLN A 79 5.47 1.22 -20.05
N ARG A 80 5.82 0.63 -18.90
CA ARG A 80 5.08 0.85 -17.64
C ARG A 80 5.11 2.33 -17.21
N ALA A 81 6.26 2.99 -17.28
CA ALA A 81 6.36 4.43 -16.99
C ALA A 81 5.58 5.29 -18.01
N ALA A 82 5.59 4.89 -19.28
CA ALA A 82 4.81 5.53 -20.33
C ALA A 82 3.31 5.36 -20.11
N GLN A 83 2.87 4.18 -19.68
CA GLN A 83 1.48 3.91 -19.33
C GLN A 83 1.01 4.80 -18.17
N ALA A 84 1.82 4.93 -17.11
CA ALA A 84 1.50 5.84 -16.01
C ALA A 84 1.39 7.31 -16.48
N SER A 85 2.30 7.74 -17.35
CA SER A 85 2.22 9.09 -17.92
C SER A 85 1.02 9.28 -18.85
N LEU A 86 0.67 8.26 -19.65
CA LEU A 86 -0.50 8.27 -20.53
C LEU A 86 -1.78 8.43 -19.71
N GLN A 87 -1.97 7.56 -18.71
CA GLN A 87 -3.13 7.60 -17.82
C GLN A 87 -3.27 8.95 -17.13
N TRP A 88 -2.16 9.56 -16.68
CA TRP A 88 -2.20 10.91 -16.11
C TRP A 88 -2.77 11.94 -17.08
N PHE A 89 -2.42 11.87 -18.37
CA PHE A 89 -2.92 12.77 -19.41
C PHE A 89 -4.37 12.49 -19.79
N GLU A 90 -4.77 11.23 -19.88
CA GLU A 90 -6.16 10.84 -20.12
C GLU A 90 -7.06 11.26 -18.93
N ASP A 91 -6.54 11.21 -17.71
CA ASP A 91 -7.24 11.57 -16.47
C ASP A 91 -6.91 12.99 -15.98
N THR A 92 -6.50 13.91 -16.86
CA THR A 92 -6.01 15.26 -16.44
C THR A 92 -7.05 16.01 -15.59
N GLU A 93 -8.35 15.80 -15.85
CA GLU A 93 -9.47 16.38 -15.09
C GLU A 93 -9.39 16.11 -13.58
N ARG A 94 -8.75 15.00 -13.17
CA ARG A 94 -8.49 14.66 -11.77
C ARG A 94 -7.61 15.71 -11.07
N TYR A 95 -6.70 16.33 -11.80
CA TYR A 95 -5.62 17.16 -11.24
C TYR A 95 -5.82 18.66 -11.47
N VAL A 96 -6.77 19.09 -12.31
CA VAL A 96 -6.93 20.53 -12.66
C VAL A 96 -7.27 21.43 -11.46
N LYS A 97 -7.75 20.85 -10.36
CA LYS A 97 -8.07 21.56 -9.10
C LYS A 97 -6.89 21.65 -8.14
N LEU A 98 -5.76 21.03 -8.46
CA LEU A 98 -4.58 21.10 -7.61
C LEU A 98 -4.03 22.53 -7.56
N PRO A 99 -3.47 22.96 -6.40
CA PRO A 99 -2.72 24.21 -6.32
C PRO A 99 -1.62 24.25 -7.39
N PRO A 100 -1.33 25.41 -8.02
CA PRO A 100 -0.42 25.48 -9.17
C PRO A 100 0.96 24.86 -8.94
N VAL A 101 1.54 25.03 -7.74
CA VAL A 101 2.83 24.45 -7.38
C VAL A 101 2.76 22.92 -7.34
N GLN A 102 1.70 22.37 -6.73
CA GLN A 102 1.46 20.92 -6.68
C GLN A 102 1.18 20.35 -8.06
N PHE A 103 0.34 21.01 -8.85
CA PHE A 103 0.03 20.60 -10.22
C PHE A 103 1.31 20.50 -11.07
N ALA A 104 2.17 21.53 -11.02
CA ALA A 104 3.44 21.53 -11.74
C ALA A 104 4.34 20.36 -11.30
N PHE A 105 4.46 20.11 -10.00
CA PHE A 105 5.24 19.00 -9.47
C PHE A 105 4.65 17.64 -9.87
N ALA A 106 3.34 17.45 -9.74
CA ALA A 106 2.63 16.24 -10.14
C ALA A 106 2.79 15.97 -11.65
N LEU A 107 2.67 16.99 -12.49
CA LEU A 107 2.93 16.91 -13.92
C LEU A 107 4.36 16.45 -14.21
N LEU A 108 5.37 17.05 -13.57
CA LEU A 108 6.78 16.70 -13.79
C LEU A 108 7.13 15.28 -13.32
N THR A 109 6.43 14.78 -12.30
CA THR A 109 6.64 13.45 -11.70
C THR A 109 5.63 12.39 -12.16
N ARG A 110 4.78 12.71 -13.15
CA ARG A 110 3.65 11.87 -13.61
C ARG A 110 4.05 10.44 -14.02
N SER A 111 5.23 10.29 -14.63
CA SER A 111 5.75 9.02 -15.14
C SER A 111 6.29 8.10 -14.04
N LEU A 112 6.31 8.57 -12.78
CA LEU A 112 6.91 7.92 -11.61
C LEU A 112 8.44 7.75 -11.70
N ARG A 113 9.09 7.94 -12.85
CA ARG A 113 10.55 7.85 -12.99
C ARG A 113 11.29 9.08 -12.49
N VAL A 114 10.68 10.25 -12.68
CA VAL A 114 11.19 11.51 -12.15
C VAL A 114 10.73 11.63 -10.71
N THR A 115 11.67 11.67 -9.78
CA THR A 115 11.41 11.79 -8.33
C THR A 115 11.72 13.19 -7.83
N HIS A 116 11.33 13.47 -6.59
CA HIS A 116 11.68 14.68 -5.85
C HIS A 116 13.18 14.97 -5.91
N GLU A 117 14.03 13.98 -5.67
CA GLU A 117 15.48 14.09 -5.55
C GLU A 117 16.13 14.21 -6.94
N ASN A 118 15.60 13.49 -7.94
CA ASN A 118 15.97 13.67 -9.34
C ASN A 118 15.58 15.06 -9.87
N LEU A 119 14.48 15.65 -9.40
CA LEU A 119 14.14 17.04 -9.72
C LEU A 119 15.02 18.02 -8.95
N LYS A 120 15.33 17.73 -7.68
CA LYS A 120 16.16 18.60 -6.83
C LYS A 120 17.56 18.78 -7.41
N SER A 121 18.13 17.74 -8.02
CA SER A 121 19.42 17.82 -8.69
C SER A 121 19.38 18.62 -10.00
N ARG A 122 18.22 18.72 -10.65
CA ARG A 122 18.02 19.45 -11.92
C ARG A 122 17.58 20.89 -11.72
N ASP A 123 16.71 21.13 -10.75
CA ASP A 123 16.14 22.44 -10.39
C ASP A 123 15.92 22.52 -8.86
N PRO A 124 16.98 22.84 -8.09
CA PRO A 124 16.89 22.92 -6.63
C PRO A 124 15.98 24.04 -6.16
N ALA A 125 15.85 25.13 -6.93
CA ALA A 125 15.00 26.27 -6.57
C ALA A 125 13.51 25.91 -6.67
N PHE A 126 13.12 25.19 -7.72
CA PHE A 126 11.74 24.70 -7.85
C PHE A 126 11.38 23.72 -6.74
N VAL A 127 12.26 22.77 -6.42
CA VAL A 127 11.99 21.80 -5.33
C VAL A 127 11.92 22.50 -3.97
N ALA A 128 12.79 23.47 -3.68
CA ALA A 128 12.68 24.25 -2.44
C ALA A 128 11.35 25.01 -2.33
N LYS A 129 10.80 25.49 -3.46
CA LYS A 129 9.47 26.11 -3.52
C LYS A 129 8.35 25.11 -3.24
N VAL A 130 8.47 23.88 -3.78
CA VAL A 130 7.52 22.79 -3.52
C VAL A 130 7.55 22.40 -2.04
N ASP A 131 8.73 22.22 -1.46
CA ASP A 131 8.91 21.86 -0.05
C ASP A 131 8.36 22.95 0.88
N SER A 132 8.63 24.22 0.59
CA SER A 132 8.10 25.36 1.35
C SER A 132 6.57 25.43 1.29
N TRP A 133 6.00 25.22 0.09
CA TRP A 133 4.55 25.19 -0.10
C TRP A 133 3.92 24.04 0.69
N PHE A 134 4.49 22.82 0.59
CA PHE A 134 3.97 21.63 1.27
C PHE A 134 4.08 21.76 2.79
N ALA A 135 5.20 22.27 3.30
CA ALA A 135 5.39 22.56 4.72
C ALA A 135 4.35 23.58 5.25
N GLY A 136 4.04 24.62 4.46
CA GLY A 136 3.01 25.60 4.79
C GLY A 136 1.59 25.00 4.83
N GLU A 137 1.25 24.12 3.88
CA GLU A 137 -0.01 23.36 3.89
C GLU A 137 -0.08 22.43 5.10
N ALA A 138 1.00 21.69 5.38
CA ALA A 138 1.07 20.80 6.53
C ALA A 138 0.90 21.55 7.85
N ALA A 139 1.53 22.71 8.01
CA ALA A 139 1.37 23.55 9.20
C ALA A 139 -0.08 24.02 9.39
N ARG A 140 -0.73 24.50 8.31
CA ARG A 140 -2.15 24.90 8.34
C ARG A 140 -3.08 23.74 8.70
N ASN A 141 -2.92 22.60 8.04
CA ASN A 141 -3.81 21.46 8.20
C ASN A 141 -3.62 20.72 9.52
N SER A 142 -2.41 20.76 10.09
CA SER A 142 -2.10 20.10 11.37
C SER A 142 -2.19 21.01 12.59
N SER A 143 -2.18 22.33 12.40
CA SER A 143 -1.99 23.32 13.47
C SER A 143 -0.67 23.12 14.26
N VAL A 144 0.31 22.42 13.67
CA VAL A 144 1.65 22.27 14.22
C VAL A 144 2.57 23.26 13.50
N PRO A 145 3.37 24.07 14.22
CA PRO A 145 4.36 24.93 13.58
C PRO A 145 5.39 24.10 12.79
N VAL A 146 5.66 24.51 11.55
CA VAL A 146 6.66 23.88 10.68
C VAL A 146 7.59 24.98 10.17
N SER A 147 8.91 24.73 10.22
CA SER A 147 9.88 25.63 9.57
C SER A 147 9.58 25.71 8.08
N VAL A 148 9.51 26.94 7.55
CA VAL A 148 9.42 27.19 6.09
C VAL A 148 10.75 27.62 5.49
N SER A 149 11.80 27.81 6.32
CA SER A 149 13.13 28.19 5.85
C SER A 149 14.24 27.72 6.84
N PRO A 150 14.99 26.65 6.51
CA PRO A 150 14.71 25.73 5.40
C PRO A 150 13.43 24.92 5.68
N PRO A 151 12.62 24.60 4.65
CA PRO A 151 11.49 23.70 4.82
C PRO A 151 11.97 22.25 5.03
N PRO A 152 11.25 21.45 5.83
CA PRO A 152 11.52 20.01 5.89
C PRO A 152 11.17 19.33 4.55
N PRO A 153 11.84 18.22 4.21
CA PRO A 153 11.34 17.33 3.16
C PRO A 153 9.88 16.92 3.42
N PRO A 154 9.05 16.72 2.39
CA PRO A 154 7.62 16.41 2.54
C PRO A 154 7.32 15.27 3.53
N MET A 155 8.15 14.23 3.53
CA MET A 155 8.01 13.09 4.45
C MET A 155 8.09 13.45 5.93
N PHE A 156 8.80 14.52 6.30
CA PHE A 156 9.00 14.98 7.68
C PHE A 156 8.08 16.12 8.09
N THR A 157 7.04 16.39 7.31
CA THR A 157 5.99 17.33 7.72
C THR A 157 4.93 16.63 8.58
N PRO A 158 4.29 17.34 9.51
CA PRO A 158 3.24 16.78 10.33
C PRO A 158 1.98 16.46 9.51
N PHE A 159 1.20 15.51 10.02
CA PHE A 159 -0.13 15.17 9.51
C PHE A 159 -1.10 15.02 10.67
N ARG A 160 -2.26 15.66 10.57
CA ARG A 160 -3.31 15.55 11.58
C ARG A 160 -4.56 14.92 10.98
N LEU A 161 -5.12 13.97 11.70
CA LEU A 161 -6.38 13.32 11.38
C LEU A 161 -7.19 13.18 12.66
N ARG A 162 -8.37 13.80 12.71
CA ARG A 162 -9.15 13.97 13.94
C ARG A 162 -8.28 14.57 15.09
N GLY A 163 -8.21 13.89 16.24
CA GLY A 163 -7.37 14.26 17.37
C GLY A 163 -5.92 13.77 17.25
N LEU A 164 -5.62 12.85 16.32
CA LEU A 164 -4.30 12.28 16.15
C LEU A 164 -3.40 13.22 15.34
N THR A 165 -2.19 13.49 15.85
CA THR A 165 -1.14 14.21 15.14
C THR A 165 0.09 13.33 15.02
N LEU A 166 0.53 13.10 13.79
CA LEU A 166 1.75 12.40 13.44
C LEU A 166 2.85 13.44 13.16
N GLN A 167 4.06 13.21 13.67
CA GLN A 167 5.19 14.12 13.45
C GLN A 167 5.75 14.04 12.03
N ASN A 168 5.57 12.91 11.36
CA ASN A 168 5.99 12.70 9.98
C ASN A 168 5.00 11.76 9.28
N ARG A 169 5.15 11.60 7.96
CA ARG A 169 4.21 10.89 7.08
C ARG A 169 4.66 9.47 6.71
N VAL A 170 5.65 8.95 7.44
CA VAL A 170 6.18 7.59 7.27
C VAL A 170 5.43 6.64 8.19
N VAL A 171 4.88 5.59 7.61
CA VAL A 171 4.08 4.59 8.32
C VAL A 171 4.72 3.21 8.15
N VAL A 172 4.90 2.49 9.25
CA VAL A 172 5.24 1.06 9.20
C VAL A 172 3.98 0.29 8.88
N SER A 173 3.97 -0.45 7.78
CA SER A 173 2.81 -1.27 7.37
C SER A 173 2.55 -2.41 8.36
N PRO A 174 1.29 -2.87 8.56
CA PRO A 174 1.01 -4.10 9.27
C PRO A 174 1.69 -5.28 8.55
N MET A 175 2.46 -6.08 9.29
CA MET A 175 3.21 -7.23 8.79
C MET A 175 3.12 -8.38 9.78
N CYS A 176 2.41 -9.46 9.45
CA CYS A 176 2.30 -10.63 10.32
C CYS A 176 3.67 -11.19 10.66
N GLN A 177 3.95 -11.35 11.96
CA GLN A 177 5.19 -11.91 12.48
C GLN A 177 5.07 -13.41 12.73
N TYR A 178 3.84 -13.91 12.90
CA TYR A 178 3.56 -15.31 13.16
C TYR A 178 4.32 -15.87 14.40
N SER A 179 4.52 -15.02 15.41
CA SER A 179 5.32 -15.33 16.61
C SER A 179 4.50 -15.31 17.90
N ALA A 180 3.18 -15.15 17.83
CA ALA A 180 2.32 -15.11 19.01
C ALA A 180 2.01 -16.52 19.53
N GLU A 181 1.82 -16.65 20.84
CA GLU A 181 1.34 -17.89 21.45
C GLU A 181 -0.14 -17.75 21.81
N ASP A 182 -0.96 -18.55 21.12
CA ASP A 182 -2.43 -18.50 21.21
C ASP A 182 -3.02 -17.08 21.12
N GLY A 183 -2.45 -16.26 20.25
CA GLY A 183 -2.86 -14.87 20.04
C GLY A 183 -2.23 -13.86 21.01
N THR A 184 -1.48 -14.29 22.01
CA THR A 184 -0.79 -13.39 22.95
C THR A 184 0.54 -12.91 22.32
N PRO A 185 0.73 -11.59 22.10
CA PRO A 185 2.03 -11.07 21.68
C PRO A 185 3.04 -11.18 22.83
N ASP A 186 4.31 -11.36 22.46
CA ASP A 186 5.43 -11.61 23.36
C ASP A 186 6.57 -10.57 23.18
N ASP A 187 7.76 -10.90 23.66
CA ASP A 187 8.95 -10.05 23.54
C ASP A 187 9.42 -9.85 22.09
N TRP A 188 9.13 -10.79 21.18
CA TRP A 188 9.38 -10.57 19.75
C TRP A 188 8.63 -9.34 19.26
N HIS A 189 7.34 -9.24 19.60
CA HIS A 189 6.49 -8.12 19.18
C HIS A 189 6.91 -6.81 19.83
N LEU A 190 7.32 -6.84 21.11
CA LEU A 190 7.85 -5.66 21.80
C LEU A 190 9.11 -5.12 21.10
N VAL A 191 10.10 -5.97 20.85
CA VAL A 191 11.34 -5.57 20.16
C VAL A 191 11.05 -5.17 18.72
N HIS A 192 10.17 -5.90 18.04
CA HIS A 192 9.81 -5.64 16.66
C HIS A 192 9.19 -4.24 16.52
N LEU A 193 8.09 -3.96 17.21
CA LEU A 193 7.36 -2.69 17.08
C LEU A 193 8.14 -1.54 17.72
N GLY A 194 8.76 -1.79 18.88
CA GLY A 194 9.57 -0.81 19.59
C GLY A 194 10.75 -0.30 18.76
N SER A 195 11.47 -1.19 18.06
CA SER A 195 12.60 -0.77 17.22
C SER A 195 12.21 0.14 16.06
N ARG A 196 11.03 -0.06 15.43
CA ARG A 196 10.56 0.84 14.35
C ARG A 196 10.01 2.15 14.88
N ALA A 197 9.38 2.15 16.05
CA ALA A 197 8.98 3.36 16.75
C ALA A 197 10.21 4.23 17.09
N MET A 198 11.22 3.61 17.69
CA MET A 198 12.52 4.25 17.95
C MET A 198 13.22 4.67 16.66
N GLY A 199 13.02 3.92 15.58
CA GLY A 199 13.54 4.19 14.23
C GLY A 199 12.94 5.43 13.53
N GLY A 200 11.99 6.12 14.16
CA GLY A 200 11.52 7.44 13.74
C GLY A 200 10.29 7.43 12.81
N ALA A 201 9.58 6.32 12.66
CA ALA A 201 8.31 6.35 11.94
C ALA A 201 7.27 7.20 12.71
N GLY A 202 6.42 7.93 11.99
CA GLY A 202 5.34 8.72 12.60
C GLY A 202 4.22 7.84 13.14
N LEU A 203 3.94 6.73 12.47
CA LEU A 203 2.95 5.74 12.85
C LEU A 203 3.49 4.31 12.64
N VAL A 204 3.28 3.44 13.62
CA VAL A 204 3.65 2.02 13.55
C VAL A 204 2.39 1.17 13.65
N PHE A 205 2.11 0.36 12.65
CA PHE A 205 1.04 -0.63 12.74
C PHE A 205 1.53 -1.92 13.42
N ALA A 206 0.77 -2.37 14.42
CA ALA A 206 0.74 -3.78 14.77
C ALA A 206 0.23 -4.59 13.57
N GLU A 207 0.65 -5.85 13.50
CA GLU A 207 0.19 -6.78 12.47
C GLU A 207 -1.33 -7.01 12.49
N MET A 208 -1.85 -7.70 11.47
CA MET A 208 -3.25 -8.16 11.48
C MET A 208 -3.51 -8.97 12.75
N THR A 209 -4.25 -8.37 13.66
CA THR A 209 -4.60 -8.92 14.97
C THR A 209 -6.00 -9.50 14.89
N ASN A 210 -6.13 -10.79 15.17
CA ASN A 210 -7.36 -11.53 14.88
C ASN A 210 -8.42 -11.37 15.96
N VAL A 211 -9.68 -11.21 15.54
CA VAL A 211 -10.80 -10.89 16.45
C VAL A 211 -11.36 -12.10 17.21
N SER A 212 -10.98 -13.31 16.83
CA SER A 212 -11.28 -14.59 17.48
C SER A 212 -10.16 -15.60 17.21
N ALA A 213 -10.19 -16.75 17.90
CA ALA A 213 -9.20 -17.80 17.70
C ALA A 213 -9.29 -18.42 16.30
N GLU A 214 -10.51 -18.57 15.78
CA GLU A 214 -10.82 -19.12 14.46
C GLU A 214 -10.57 -18.10 13.33
N ALA A 215 -10.52 -16.81 13.68
CA ALA A 215 -10.21 -15.73 12.76
C ALA A 215 -8.73 -15.69 12.34
N ARG A 216 -7.84 -16.44 12.99
CA ARG A 216 -6.39 -16.43 12.73
C ARG A 216 -6.02 -16.99 11.35
N ILE A 217 -4.98 -16.43 10.75
CA ILE A 217 -4.36 -16.99 9.54
C ILE A 217 -3.67 -18.30 9.94
N SER A 218 -2.75 -18.23 10.90
CA SER A 218 -1.99 -19.36 11.41
C SER A 218 -1.98 -19.39 12.94
N PRO A 219 -1.53 -20.49 13.58
CA PRO A 219 -1.41 -20.57 15.03
C PRO A 219 -0.53 -19.47 15.66
N GLY A 220 0.44 -18.94 14.90
CA GLY A 220 1.35 -17.88 15.34
C GLY A 220 0.80 -16.46 15.23
N CYS A 221 -0.44 -16.27 14.75
CA CYS A 221 -1.01 -14.93 14.62
C CYS A 221 -1.42 -14.33 15.97
N THR A 222 -1.21 -13.02 16.10
CA THR A 222 -1.70 -12.25 17.25
C THR A 222 -3.23 -12.19 17.28
N GLY A 223 -3.80 -12.01 18.47
CA GLY A 223 -5.23 -11.98 18.70
C GLY A 223 -5.66 -10.82 19.58
N MET A 224 -6.95 -10.49 19.54
CA MET A 224 -7.60 -9.54 20.42
C MET A 224 -8.99 -10.06 20.84
N TYR A 225 -9.00 -11.27 21.43
CA TYR A 225 -10.23 -11.96 21.83
C TYR A 225 -10.26 -12.39 23.29
N LYS A 226 -9.14 -12.29 24.02
CA LYS A 226 -9.08 -12.55 25.46
C LYS A 226 -8.64 -11.29 26.22
N PRO A 227 -9.06 -11.12 27.49
CA PRO A 227 -8.61 -10.01 28.33
C PRO A 227 -7.08 -9.92 28.44
N GLU A 228 -6.38 -11.05 28.50
CA GLU A 228 -4.92 -11.09 28.65
C GLU A 228 -4.20 -10.51 27.43
N HIS A 229 -4.80 -10.58 26.25
CA HIS A 229 -4.24 -9.99 25.03
C HIS A 229 -4.18 -8.45 25.14
N ALA A 230 -5.20 -7.82 25.74
CA ALA A 230 -5.19 -6.37 25.96
C ALA A 230 -4.04 -5.96 26.90
N THR A 231 -3.78 -6.74 27.95
CA THR A 231 -2.66 -6.52 28.87
C THR A 231 -1.32 -6.65 28.16
N ALA A 232 -1.14 -7.70 27.35
CA ALA A 232 0.10 -7.92 26.62
C ALA A 232 0.36 -6.81 25.58
N TRP A 233 -0.67 -6.44 24.82
CA TRP A 233 -0.58 -5.31 23.88
C TRP A 233 -0.34 -3.97 24.56
N LYS A 234 -0.96 -3.74 25.73
CA LYS A 234 -0.76 -2.51 26.51
C LYS A 234 0.71 -2.28 26.85
N ARG A 235 1.45 -3.33 27.23
CA ARG A 235 2.90 -3.23 27.49
C ARG A 235 3.67 -2.69 26.28
N ILE A 236 3.30 -3.10 25.07
CA ILE A 236 3.95 -2.66 23.82
C ILE A 236 3.54 -1.23 23.49
N VAL A 237 2.26 -0.89 23.61
CA VAL A 237 1.75 0.47 23.41
C VAL A 237 2.42 1.45 24.38
N ASP A 238 2.47 1.11 25.66
CA ASP A 238 3.09 1.93 26.71
C ASP A 238 4.59 2.13 26.43
N PHE A 239 5.29 1.11 25.94
CA PHE A 239 6.69 1.27 25.50
C PHE A 239 6.82 2.26 24.34
N VAL A 240 6.01 2.12 23.29
CA VAL A 240 6.06 3.02 22.12
C VAL A 240 5.79 4.47 22.52
N HIS A 241 4.77 4.71 23.34
CA HIS A 241 4.42 6.05 23.83
C HIS A 241 5.44 6.63 24.82
N GLY A 242 6.06 5.79 25.64
CA GLY A 242 7.04 6.22 26.64
C GLY A 242 8.44 6.45 26.09
N ALA A 243 8.83 5.72 25.03
CA ALA A 243 10.20 5.76 24.49
C ALA A 243 10.32 6.59 23.20
N SER A 244 9.21 6.94 22.53
CA SER A 244 9.25 7.63 21.24
C SER A 244 8.08 8.59 21.05
N TYR A 245 8.16 9.44 20.01
CA TYR A 245 7.02 10.25 19.57
C TYR A 245 6.03 9.48 18.69
N ALA A 246 6.38 8.25 18.27
CA ALA A 246 5.60 7.50 17.31
C ALA A 246 4.21 7.19 17.88
N LYS A 247 3.23 7.12 16.99
CA LYS A 247 1.89 6.64 17.29
C LYS A 247 1.78 5.17 16.91
N ILE A 248 0.87 4.44 17.54
CA ILE A 248 0.70 3.01 17.28
C ILE A 248 -0.75 2.70 16.89
N ALA A 249 -0.89 1.95 15.79
CA ALA A 249 -2.16 1.53 15.23
C ALA A 249 -2.34 0.02 15.33
N MET A 250 -3.59 -0.43 15.43
CA MET A 250 -3.94 -1.84 15.34
C MET A 250 -4.74 -2.10 14.07
N GLN A 251 -4.35 -3.13 13.32
CA GLN A 251 -5.18 -3.66 12.25
C GLN A 251 -5.97 -4.87 12.77
N LEU A 252 -7.29 -4.76 12.86
CA LEU A 252 -8.17 -5.88 13.19
C LEU A 252 -8.58 -6.63 11.92
N GLY A 253 -8.56 -7.95 11.98
CA GLY A 253 -8.96 -8.77 10.85
C GLY A 253 -9.49 -10.16 11.20
N HIS A 254 -10.10 -10.78 10.19
CA HIS A 254 -10.56 -12.16 10.22
C HIS A 254 -10.15 -12.84 8.91
N ALA A 255 -9.35 -13.92 8.98
CA ALA A 255 -8.74 -14.53 7.81
C ALA A 255 -9.74 -15.27 6.91
N GLY A 256 -10.90 -15.67 7.46
CA GLY A 256 -12.02 -16.20 6.68
C GLY A 256 -11.61 -17.47 5.95
N ARG A 257 -11.84 -17.54 4.63
CA ARG A 257 -11.48 -18.71 3.82
C ARG A 257 -9.96 -18.98 3.70
N LYS A 258 -9.13 -18.04 4.17
CA LYS A 258 -7.65 -18.15 4.25
C LYS A 258 -7.16 -18.38 5.69
N ALA A 259 -8.05 -18.73 6.62
CA ALA A 259 -7.69 -19.11 7.98
C ALA A 259 -7.15 -20.56 8.04
N SER A 260 -6.58 -20.92 9.19
CA SER A 260 -6.13 -22.28 9.49
C SER A 260 -5.03 -22.78 8.54
N THR A 261 -4.04 -21.93 8.28
CA THR A 261 -2.86 -22.22 7.46
C THR A 261 -1.60 -22.36 8.32
N ARG A 262 -0.55 -22.89 7.72
CA ARG A 262 0.79 -22.99 8.33
C ARG A 262 1.41 -21.61 8.56
N LEU A 263 2.51 -21.59 9.32
CA LEU A 263 3.39 -20.42 9.36
C LEU A 263 3.96 -20.19 7.95
N SER A 264 4.20 -18.95 7.57
CA SER A 264 4.51 -18.62 6.16
C SER A 264 5.77 -19.33 5.64
N TRP A 265 6.78 -19.55 6.50
CA TRP A 265 8.01 -20.26 6.15
C TRP A 265 7.88 -21.79 6.11
N GLU A 266 6.75 -22.35 6.55
CA GLU A 266 6.43 -23.79 6.50
C GLU A 266 5.50 -24.14 5.32
N GLY A 267 5.02 -23.12 4.60
CA GLY A 267 4.12 -23.22 3.45
C GLY A 267 3.16 -22.04 3.41
N ASP A 268 3.39 -21.09 2.50
CA ASP A 268 2.57 -19.88 2.40
C ASP A 268 1.14 -20.20 1.93
N ASN A 269 0.15 -19.79 2.72
CA ASN A 269 -1.28 -20.11 2.56
C ASN A 269 -1.61 -21.62 2.51
N GLU A 270 -0.66 -22.50 2.82
CA GLU A 270 -0.91 -23.94 2.84
C GLU A 270 -1.71 -24.34 4.09
N PRO A 271 -2.71 -25.24 3.98
CA PRO A 271 -3.48 -25.67 5.14
C PRO A 271 -2.60 -26.40 6.16
N LEU A 272 -3.02 -26.36 7.42
CA LEU A 272 -2.34 -27.11 8.48
C LEU A 272 -2.37 -28.62 8.16
N PRO A 273 -1.29 -29.37 8.48
CA PRO A 273 -1.25 -30.81 8.28
C PRO A 273 -2.24 -31.58 9.19
N SER A 274 -2.52 -31.03 10.37
CA SER A 274 -3.49 -31.55 11.34
C SER A 274 -3.97 -30.41 12.25
N GLY A 275 -5.07 -30.61 13.00
CA GLY A 275 -5.57 -29.61 13.94
C GLY A 275 -6.23 -28.38 13.30
N ASN A 276 -6.71 -28.51 12.06
CA ASN A 276 -7.46 -27.44 11.40
C ASN A 276 -8.74 -27.10 12.19
N TRP A 277 -9.05 -25.80 12.28
CA TRP A 277 -10.32 -25.31 12.81
C TRP A 277 -11.30 -24.98 11.67
N PRO A 278 -12.63 -24.99 11.92
CA PRO A 278 -13.62 -24.60 10.92
C PRO A 278 -13.42 -23.15 10.47
N ILE A 279 -13.55 -22.93 9.16
CA ILE A 279 -13.37 -21.60 8.55
C ILE A 279 -14.66 -21.09 7.92
N LEU A 280 -14.81 -19.77 7.88
CA LEU A 280 -16.01 -19.07 7.39
C LEU A 280 -15.72 -18.27 6.12
N GLY A 281 -16.74 -18.12 5.28
CA GLY A 281 -16.67 -17.28 4.09
C GLY A 281 -18.06 -16.89 3.57
N PRO A 282 -18.13 -15.96 2.60
CA PRO A 282 -19.38 -15.56 1.98
C PRO A 282 -20.01 -16.68 1.16
N SER A 283 -19.20 -17.57 0.59
CA SER A 283 -19.62 -18.69 -0.27
C SER A 283 -18.67 -19.88 -0.06
N PRO A 284 -19.10 -21.12 -0.35
CA PRO A 284 -18.31 -22.34 -0.09
C PRO A 284 -17.22 -22.56 -1.17
N ILE A 285 -16.32 -21.57 -1.32
CA ILE A 285 -15.25 -21.56 -2.32
C ILE A 285 -13.90 -21.55 -1.60
N PRO A 286 -13.12 -22.66 -1.65
CA PRO A 286 -11.83 -22.73 -0.98
C PRO A 286 -10.79 -21.80 -1.63
N TYR A 287 -9.69 -21.52 -0.92
CA TYR A 287 -8.60 -20.67 -1.46
C TYR A 287 -7.79 -21.42 -2.53
N TYR A 288 -7.23 -22.58 -2.20
CA TYR A 288 -6.72 -23.55 -3.16
C TYR A 288 -7.70 -24.72 -3.32
N PRO A 289 -7.62 -25.51 -4.41
CA PRO A 289 -8.43 -26.72 -4.57
C PRO A 289 -8.28 -27.72 -3.41
N HIS A 290 -7.12 -27.76 -2.75
CA HIS A 290 -6.81 -28.62 -1.60
C HIS A 290 -6.97 -27.94 -0.23
N SER A 291 -7.40 -26.67 -0.19
CA SER A 291 -7.73 -25.99 1.08
C SER A 291 -9.08 -26.46 1.63
N GLN A 292 -9.34 -26.15 2.91
CA GLN A 292 -10.66 -26.35 3.50
C GLN A 292 -11.74 -25.55 2.73
N ILE A 293 -12.92 -26.15 2.56
CA ILE A 293 -14.09 -25.45 2.04
C ILE A 293 -14.71 -24.64 3.19
N PRO A 294 -14.82 -23.30 3.08
CA PRO A 294 -15.43 -22.51 4.13
C PRO A 294 -16.93 -22.79 4.24
N LYS A 295 -17.45 -22.77 5.47
CA LYS A 295 -18.89 -22.71 5.69
C LYS A 295 -19.39 -21.35 5.16
N GLU A 296 -20.40 -21.39 4.30
CA GLU A 296 -21.13 -20.19 3.89
C GLU A 296 -21.80 -19.56 5.12
N MET A 297 -21.45 -18.31 5.42
CA MET A 297 -21.96 -17.63 6.62
C MET A 297 -23.47 -17.41 6.55
N THR A 298 -24.13 -17.74 7.66
CA THR A 298 -25.51 -17.35 7.95
C THR A 298 -25.55 -15.93 8.56
N ARG A 299 -26.75 -15.35 8.72
CA ARG A 299 -26.92 -14.09 9.46
C ARG A 299 -26.37 -14.19 10.89
N ALA A 300 -26.61 -15.31 11.58
CA ALA A 300 -26.10 -15.53 12.92
C ALA A 300 -24.56 -15.59 12.97
N ASP A 301 -23.91 -16.20 11.96
CA ASP A 301 -22.45 -16.20 11.86
C ASP A 301 -21.92 -14.76 11.62
N MET A 302 -22.61 -13.95 10.81
CA MET A 302 -22.28 -12.54 10.58
C MET A 302 -22.45 -11.70 11.85
N ASP A 303 -23.54 -11.91 12.61
CA ASP A 303 -23.77 -11.24 13.89
C ASP A 303 -22.68 -11.57 14.91
N ALA A 304 -22.29 -12.84 15.01
CA ALA A 304 -21.20 -13.27 15.90
C ALA A 304 -19.87 -12.62 15.51
N ALA A 305 -19.53 -12.60 14.22
CA ALA A 305 -18.32 -11.94 13.72
C ALA A 305 -18.33 -10.43 14.05
N ILE A 306 -19.46 -9.74 13.88
CA ILE A 306 -19.60 -8.33 14.27
C ILE A 306 -19.30 -8.14 15.77
N GLN A 307 -19.85 -9.00 16.63
CA GLN A 307 -19.57 -8.91 18.08
C GLN A 307 -18.10 -9.17 18.41
N ASP A 308 -17.42 -10.06 17.68
CA ASP A 308 -15.99 -10.29 17.82
C ASP A 308 -15.17 -9.04 17.47
N TYR A 309 -15.49 -8.37 16.36
CA TYR A 309 -14.86 -7.08 16.00
C TYR A 309 -15.12 -6.00 17.05
N VAL A 310 -16.35 -5.88 17.57
CA VAL A 310 -16.70 -4.92 18.63
C VAL A 310 -15.93 -5.19 19.91
N ARG A 311 -15.84 -6.46 20.34
CA ARG A 311 -15.05 -6.87 21.51
C ARG A 311 -13.59 -6.51 21.31
N ALA A 312 -13.02 -6.88 20.17
CA ALA A 312 -11.62 -6.61 19.85
C ALA A 312 -11.31 -5.10 19.85
N ALA A 313 -12.20 -4.28 19.29
CA ALA A 313 -12.06 -2.83 19.31
C ALA A 313 -12.06 -2.26 20.74
N LYS A 314 -12.95 -2.73 21.63
CA LYS A 314 -12.97 -2.32 23.05
C LYS A 314 -11.68 -2.69 23.78
N LEU A 315 -11.14 -3.87 23.51
CA LEU A 315 -9.86 -4.30 24.06
C LEU A 315 -8.69 -3.46 23.50
N ALA A 316 -8.72 -3.09 22.21
CA ALA A 316 -7.74 -2.18 21.62
C ALA A 316 -7.79 -0.77 22.23
N ILE A 317 -8.98 -0.26 22.58
CA ILE A 317 -9.14 0.99 23.34
C ILE A 317 -8.45 0.85 24.70
N THR A 318 -8.72 -0.25 25.41
CA THR A 318 -8.14 -0.53 26.74
C THR A 318 -6.61 -0.64 26.68
N ALA A 319 -6.08 -1.22 25.61
CA ALA A 319 -4.65 -1.32 25.36
C ALA A 319 -3.99 0.03 24.99
N GLY A 320 -4.77 1.04 24.61
CA GLY A 320 -4.29 2.41 24.41
C GLY A 320 -3.94 2.80 22.97
N PHE A 321 -4.31 2.00 21.95
CA PHE A 321 -3.97 2.30 20.55
C PHE A 321 -4.51 3.66 20.08
N ASP A 322 -3.76 4.34 19.21
CA ASP A 322 -4.07 5.69 18.71
C ASP A 322 -5.01 5.68 17.49
N LEU A 323 -4.94 4.62 16.69
CA LEU A 323 -5.70 4.42 15.46
C LEU A 323 -6.09 2.96 15.33
N LEU A 324 -7.28 2.71 14.79
CA LEU A 324 -7.78 1.36 14.50
C LEU A 324 -8.01 1.21 12.99
N GLU A 325 -7.56 0.11 12.42
CA GLU A 325 -7.82 -0.25 11.03
C GLU A 325 -8.66 -1.51 10.94
N VAL A 326 -9.69 -1.49 10.10
CA VAL A 326 -10.45 -2.69 9.74
C VAL A 326 -9.89 -3.27 8.45
N HIS A 327 -9.47 -4.54 8.48
CA HIS A 327 -8.86 -5.19 7.32
C HIS A 327 -9.92 -5.72 6.34
N MET A 328 -10.14 -5.01 5.25
CA MET A 328 -11.03 -5.37 4.13
C MET A 328 -10.26 -5.64 2.83
N ALA A 329 -9.09 -6.25 2.93
CA ALA A 329 -8.19 -6.50 1.80
C ALA A 329 -7.66 -7.94 1.81
N HIS A 330 -6.87 -8.26 0.78
CA HIS A 330 -6.05 -9.48 0.67
C HIS A 330 -6.82 -10.81 0.71
N GLY A 331 -8.08 -10.82 0.28
CA GLY A 331 -8.89 -12.04 0.23
C GLY A 331 -9.31 -12.63 1.57
N TYR A 332 -9.03 -11.94 2.68
CA TYR A 332 -9.54 -12.30 4.00
C TYR A 332 -11.05 -12.08 4.09
N LEU A 333 -11.67 -12.30 5.25
CA LEU A 333 -13.13 -12.42 5.37
C LEU A 333 -13.88 -11.26 4.69
N LEU A 334 -13.63 -10.01 5.10
CA LEU A 334 -14.37 -8.88 4.57
C LEU A 334 -14.04 -8.64 3.09
N ALA A 335 -12.78 -8.78 2.68
CA ALA A 335 -12.38 -8.69 1.27
C ALA A 335 -13.06 -9.76 0.41
N SER A 336 -13.27 -10.96 0.96
CA SER A 336 -13.94 -12.05 0.25
C SER A 336 -15.44 -11.77 0.06
N PHE A 337 -16.09 -11.07 0.99
CA PHE A 337 -17.45 -10.55 0.76
C PHE A 337 -17.46 -9.49 -0.34
N ILE A 338 -16.46 -8.61 -0.34
CA ILE A 338 -16.35 -7.54 -1.33
C ILE A 338 -16.10 -8.11 -2.71
N SER A 339 -15.23 -9.10 -2.92
CA SER A 339 -14.92 -9.56 -4.27
C SER A 339 -16.02 -10.45 -4.90
N PRO A 340 -16.44 -10.18 -6.16
CA PRO A 340 -17.42 -11.02 -6.85
C PRO A 340 -16.88 -12.42 -7.21
N VAL A 341 -15.56 -12.64 -7.22
CA VAL A 341 -14.98 -13.96 -7.53
C VAL A 341 -14.99 -14.90 -6.33
N THR A 342 -15.23 -14.37 -5.14
CA THR A 342 -15.29 -15.14 -3.89
C THR A 342 -16.68 -15.13 -3.24
N ASN A 343 -17.53 -14.16 -3.59
CA ASN A 343 -18.89 -14.04 -3.10
C ASN A 343 -19.90 -14.25 -4.23
N THR A 344 -20.44 -15.46 -4.30
CA THR A 344 -21.46 -15.88 -5.27
C THR A 344 -22.85 -15.99 -4.64
N ARG A 345 -23.05 -15.36 -3.47
CA ARG A 345 -24.34 -15.37 -2.76
C ARG A 345 -25.44 -14.73 -3.62
N ARG A 346 -26.66 -15.22 -3.42
CA ARG A 346 -27.88 -14.73 -4.09
C ARG A 346 -28.82 -13.96 -3.17
N ASP A 347 -28.43 -13.76 -1.93
CA ASP A 347 -29.17 -12.98 -0.94
C ASP A 347 -28.70 -11.51 -0.91
N ALA A 348 -29.11 -10.78 0.13
CA ALA A 348 -28.80 -9.36 0.28
C ALA A 348 -27.30 -9.02 0.49
N TYR A 349 -26.42 -10.04 0.57
CA TYR A 349 -24.99 -9.89 0.78
C TYR A 349 -24.15 -10.30 -0.44
N GLY A 350 -24.77 -10.63 -1.58
CA GLY A 350 -24.07 -10.95 -2.84
C GLY A 350 -24.62 -10.23 -4.07
N GLY A 351 -23.94 -10.42 -5.20
CA GLY A 351 -24.30 -9.79 -6.48
C GLY A 351 -23.74 -8.37 -6.62
N ALA A 352 -24.61 -7.36 -6.64
CA ALA A 352 -24.22 -5.97 -6.82
C ALA A 352 -23.22 -5.50 -5.73
N LEU A 353 -22.36 -4.53 -6.07
CA LEU A 353 -21.32 -4.04 -5.15
C LEU A 353 -21.90 -3.55 -3.81
N GLN A 354 -23.07 -2.91 -3.82
CA GLN A 354 -23.76 -2.43 -2.62
C GLN A 354 -24.15 -3.59 -1.68
N ASN A 355 -24.55 -4.73 -2.22
CA ASN A 355 -24.85 -5.92 -1.43
C ASN A 355 -23.56 -6.57 -0.90
N ARG A 356 -22.53 -6.68 -1.73
CA ARG A 356 -21.20 -7.21 -1.35
C ARG A 356 -20.54 -6.37 -0.24
N MET A 357 -20.76 -5.06 -0.23
CA MET A 357 -20.30 -4.14 0.80
C MET A 357 -21.16 -4.13 2.07
N ARG A 358 -22.37 -4.71 2.06
CA ARG A 358 -23.31 -4.62 3.18
C ARG A 358 -22.71 -5.14 4.49
N PHE A 359 -22.21 -6.37 4.51
CA PHE A 359 -21.61 -6.96 5.71
C PHE A 359 -20.30 -6.25 6.13
N PRO A 360 -19.35 -5.94 5.21
CA PRO A 360 -18.20 -5.10 5.54
C PRO A 360 -18.56 -3.75 6.21
N LEU A 361 -19.61 -3.06 5.72
CA LEU A 361 -20.07 -1.80 6.30
C LEU A 361 -20.75 -1.99 7.67
N GLU A 362 -21.53 -3.05 7.86
CA GLU A 362 -22.10 -3.38 9.18
C GLU A 362 -21.00 -3.60 10.24
N VAL A 363 -19.92 -4.31 9.87
CA VAL A 363 -18.74 -4.47 10.74
C VAL A 363 -18.09 -3.13 11.02
N PHE A 364 -17.85 -2.32 9.99
CA PHE A 364 -17.23 -1.01 10.15
C PHE A 364 -18.06 -0.09 11.07
N ASP A 365 -19.37 -0.01 10.85
CA ASP A 365 -20.29 0.82 11.63
C ASP A 365 -20.34 0.39 13.09
N ALA A 366 -20.38 -0.92 13.35
CA ALA A 366 -20.38 -1.47 14.71
C ALA A 366 -19.07 -1.16 15.46
N VAL A 367 -17.92 -1.27 14.78
CA VAL A 367 -16.63 -0.88 15.35
C VAL A 367 -16.55 0.63 15.56
N ARG A 368 -17.00 1.43 14.58
CA ARG A 368 -17.00 2.90 14.64
C ARG A 368 -17.86 3.43 15.79
N ALA A 369 -18.95 2.74 16.12
CA ALA A 369 -19.83 3.07 17.24
C ALA A 369 -19.18 2.91 18.63
N VAL A 370 -18.15 2.06 18.76
CA VAL A 370 -17.46 1.84 20.05
C VAL A 370 -16.07 2.49 20.11
N TRP A 371 -15.44 2.76 18.97
CA TRP A 371 -14.15 3.45 18.92
C TRP A 371 -14.33 4.95 19.27
N PRO A 372 -13.42 5.58 20.05
CA PRO A 372 -13.55 6.97 20.45
C PRO A 372 -13.59 7.93 19.25
N GLU A 373 -14.50 8.91 19.28
CA GLU A 373 -14.79 9.78 18.13
C GLU A 373 -13.58 10.64 17.73
N GLU A 374 -12.73 11.00 18.67
CA GLU A 374 -11.51 11.77 18.46
C GLU A 374 -10.37 10.94 17.84
N LYS A 375 -10.44 9.60 17.91
CA LYS A 375 -9.43 8.71 17.35
C LYS A 375 -9.79 8.30 15.92
N PRO A 376 -8.84 8.38 14.96
CA PRO A 376 -9.09 7.94 13.60
C PRO A 376 -9.41 6.47 13.48
N MET A 377 -10.21 6.13 12.47
CA MET A 377 -10.36 4.78 11.95
C MET A 377 -10.02 4.74 10.46
N SER A 378 -9.19 3.76 10.10
CA SER A 378 -8.88 3.46 8.71
C SER A 378 -9.53 2.15 8.25
N VAL A 379 -9.55 1.96 6.95
CA VAL A 379 -9.87 0.68 6.33
C VAL A 379 -8.82 0.37 5.29
N ARG A 380 -8.27 -0.84 5.33
CA ARG A 380 -7.43 -1.36 4.26
C ARG A 380 -8.27 -2.07 3.22
N ILE A 381 -8.16 -1.71 1.96
CA ILE A 381 -8.88 -2.33 0.84
C ILE A 381 -7.93 -2.92 -0.21
N SER A 382 -8.42 -3.92 -0.96
CA SER A 382 -7.80 -4.34 -2.22
C SER A 382 -8.46 -3.56 -3.36
N ALA A 383 -7.71 -2.68 -4.03
CA ALA A 383 -8.24 -1.82 -5.09
C ALA A 383 -8.58 -2.57 -6.38
N VAL A 384 -7.94 -3.73 -6.59
CA VAL A 384 -8.11 -4.59 -7.76
C VAL A 384 -7.75 -6.01 -7.36
N ASP A 385 -8.44 -7.01 -7.92
CA ASP A 385 -8.18 -8.42 -7.62
C ASP A 385 -7.12 -9.05 -8.55
N TRP A 386 -6.81 -8.39 -9.67
CA TRP A 386 -5.95 -8.90 -10.74
C TRP A 386 -6.42 -10.23 -11.33
N TYR A 387 -7.74 -10.41 -11.38
CA TYR A 387 -8.39 -11.61 -11.90
C TYR A 387 -9.60 -11.22 -12.77
N PRO A 388 -9.82 -11.87 -13.94
CA PRO A 388 -10.95 -11.58 -14.79
C PRO A 388 -12.30 -11.68 -14.06
N GLY A 389 -13.08 -10.61 -14.09
CA GLY A 389 -14.37 -10.54 -13.40
C GLY A 389 -14.28 -10.31 -11.88
N GLY A 390 -13.08 -10.04 -11.37
CA GLY A 390 -12.85 -9.59 -9.99
C GLY A 390 -13.12 -8.10 -9.80
N MET A 391 -12.72 -7.56 -8.65
CA MET A 391 -12.72 -6.13 -8.39
C MET A 391 -11.80 -5.39 -9.37
N GLU A 392 -12.29 -4.29 -9.92
CA GLU A 392 -11.54 -3.38 -10.78
C GLU A 392 -11.22 -2.05 -10.06
N PRO A 393 -10.22 -1.27 -10.53
CA PRO A 393 -9.86 0.00 -9.90
C PRO A 393 -11.04 1.00 -9.75
N GLN A 394 -12.00 0.99 -10.68
CA GLN A 394 -13.22 1.81 -10.59
C GLN A 394 -14.09 1.42 -9.39
N ASP A 395 -14.22 0.12 -9.10
CA ASP A 395 -15.01 -0.37 -7.98
C ASP A 395 -14.43 0.10 -6.65
N SER A 396 -13.10 0.16 -6.54
CA SER A 396 -12.43 0.65 -5.34
C SER A 396 -12.74 2.12 -5.00
N VAL A 397 -13.00 2.95 -6.02
CA VAL A 397 -13.44 4.34 -5.83
C VAL A 397 -14.84 4.36 -5.20
N GLU A 398 -15.73 3.49 -5.65
CA GLU A 398 -17.08 3.37 -5.10
C GLU A 398 -17.08 2.77 -3.69
N VAL A 399 -16.23 1.77 -3.43
CA VAL A 399 -15.97 1.26 -2.07
C VAL A 399 -15.50 2.38 -1.14
N ALA A 400 -14.51 3.18 -1.56
CA ALA A 400 -14.02 4.30 -0.77
C ALA A 400 -15.08 5.40 -0.55
N ARG A 401 -15.97 5.63 -1.54
CA ARG A 401 -17.10 6.56 -1.41
C ARG A 401 -18.10 6.08 -0.35
N MET A 402 -18.45 4.80 -0.35
CA MET A 402 -19.28 4.20 0.69
C MET A 402 -18.61 4.30 2.06
N LEU A 403 -17.33 3.93 2.17
CA LEU A 403 -16.58 4.05 3.44
C LEU A 403 -16.55 5.50 3.97
N LYS A 404 -16.34 6.49 3.09
CA LYS A 404 -16.40 7.91 3.46
C LYS A 404 -17.79 8.30 4.00
N ALA A 405 -18.86 7.84 3.35
CA ALA A 405 -20.24 8.08 3.81
C ALA A 405 -20.50 7.47 5.20
N HIS A 406 -19.84 6.36 5.51
CA HIS A 406 -19.86 5.69 6.81
C HIS A 406 -18.84 6.25 7.81
N ARG A 407 -18.24 7.42 7.54
CA ARG A 407 -17.30 8.14 8.43
C ARG A 407 -15.92 7.46 8.59
N CYS A 408 -15.45 6.72 7.59
CA CYS A 408 -14.04 6.34 7.49
C CYS A 408 -13.16 7.58 7.29
N ASP A 409 -12.03 7.63 7.99
CA ASP A 409 -11.17 8.81 8.03
C ASP A 409 -10.08 8.78 6.97
N ILE A 410 -9.53 7.59 6.69
CA ILE A 410 -8.42 7.38 5.78
C ILE A 410 -8.45 5.95 5.23
N VAL A 411 -8.15 5.77 3.94
CA VAL A 411 -8.14 4.44 3.30
C VAL A 411 -6.71 3.99 3.03
N ASP A 412 -6.31 2.81 3.53
CA ASP A 412 -5.07 2.12 3.15
C ASP A 412 -5.31 1.31 1.87
N VAL A 413 -4.61 1.69 0.79
CA VAL A 413 -4.92 1.20 -0.56
C VAL A 413 -3.88 0.19 -1.00
N SER A 414 -4.24 -1.09 -0.86
CA SER A 414 -3.48 -2.25 -1.34
C SER A 414 -4.13 -2.85 -2.60
N ALA A 415 -3.70 -4.03 -3.03
CA ALA A 415 -4.27 -4.76 -4.15
C ALA A 415 -4.06 -6.28 -4.03
N GLY A 416 -4.92 -7.04 -4.70
CA GLY A 416 -4.78 -8.47 -4.91
C GLY A 416 -4.89 -9.32 -3.65
N GLN A 417 -4.29 -10.51 -3.75
CA GLN A 417 -4.30 -11.63 -2.79
C GLN A 417 -5.67 -12.25 -2.53
N THR A 418 -6.65 -11.91 -3.37
CA THR A 418 -8.02 -12.42 -3.29
C THR A 418 -8.12 -13.88 -3.71
N VAL A 419 -7.47 -14.23 -4.83
CA VAL A 419 -7.40 -15.59 -5.39
C VAL A 419 -5.93 -15.95 -5.69
N PRO A 420 -5.56 -17.25 -5.68
CA PRO A 420 -4.17 -17.66 -5.89
C PRO A 420 -3.66 -17.48 -7.33
N ASP A 421 -4.54 -17.54 -8.32
CA ASP A 421 -4.23 -17.47 -9.76
C ASP A 421 -4.36 -16.06 -10.36
N GLN A 422 -4.42 -15.04 -9.49
CA GLN A 422 -4.31 -13.63 -9.85
C GLN A 422 -3.02 -13.33 -10.66
N ARG A 423 -3.06 -12.31 -11.51
CA ARG A 423 -1.94 -11.89 -12.36
C ARG A 423 -1.54 -10.43 -12.08
N PRO A 424 -0.90 -10.14 -10.92
CA PRO A 424 -0.52 -8.80 -10.54
C PRO A 424 0.51 -8.20 -11.50
N VAL A 425 0.31 -6.92 -11.86
CA VAL A 425 1.27 -6.17 -12.66
C VAL A 425 2.23 -5.44 -11.73
N TYR A 426 3.36 -6.09 -11.43
CA TYR A 426 4.37 -5.50 -10.54
C TYR A 426 5.19 -4.40 -11.20
N GLY A 427 5.70 -3.51 -10.36
CA GLY A 427 6.59 -2.42 -10.70
C GLY A 427 6.91 -1.58 -9.47
N ARG A 428 7.73 -0.54 -9.65
CA ARG A 428 7.94 0.48 -8.62
C ARG A 428 6.63 1.25 -8.43
N LEU A 429 6.19 1.45 -7.17
CA LEU A 429 4.96 2.19 -6.85
C LEU A 429 3.66 1.63 -7.49
N PHE A 430 3.59 0.33 -7.76
CA PHE A 430 2.54 -0.24 -8.60
C PHE A 430 1.10 -0.08 -8.07
N GLN A 431 0.91 0.14 -6.76
CA GLN A 431 -0.41 0.38 -6.17
C GLN A 431 -0.69 1.87 -5.87
N THR A 432 0.33 2.73 -5.93
CA THR A 432 0.18 4.18 -5.70
C THR A 432 -0.87 4.83 -6.63
N PRO A 433 -1.01 4.46 -7.91
CA PRO A 433 -2.07 4.99 -8.76
C PRO A 433 -3.48 4.76 -8.22
N PHE A 434 -3.71 3.68 -7.46
CA PHE A 434 -5.02 3.43 -6.84
C PHE A 434 -5.29 4.39 -5.67
N ALA A 435 -4.27 4.65 -4.84
CA ALA A 435 -4.37 5.62 -3.75
C ALA A 435 -4.61 7.04 -4.27
N ASP A 436 -3.88 7.42 -5.32
CA ASP A 436 -4.02 8.70 -6.03
C ASP A 436 -5.44 8.89 -6.56
N ARG A 437 -5.94 7.87 -7.26
CA ARG A 437 -7.28 7.86 -7.82
C ARG A 437 -8.36 8.07 -6.75
N ILE A 438 -8.34 7.25 -5.69
CA ILE A 438 -9.31 7.34 -4.60
C ILE A 438 -9.26 8.72 -3.94
N ARG A 439 -8.06 9.22 -3.64
CA ARG A 439 -7.87 10.50 -2.98
C ARG A 439 -8.52 11.64 -3.74
N HIS A 440 -8.30 11.71 -5.04
CA HIS A 440 -8.80 12.81 -5.87
C HIS A 440 -10.27 12.66 -6.28
N GLU A 441 -10.75 11.44 -6.56
CA GLU A 441 -12.14 11.22 -7.01
C GLU A 441 -13.14 11.18 -5.85
N VAL A 442 -12.71 10.81 -4.64
CA VAL A 442 -13.57 10.73 -3.44
C VAL A 442 -13.33 11.90 -2.48
N GLY A 443 -12.13 12.48 -2.48
CA GLY A 443 -11.74 13.50 -1.51
C GLY A 443 -11.66 12.94 -0.09
N ILE A 444 -11.17 11.71 0.07
CA ILE A 444 -10.84 11.08 1.37
C ILE A 444 -9.32 10.98 1.48
N ALA A 445 -8.79 11.07 2.70
CA ALA A 445 -7.36 10.85 2.91
C ALA A 445 -6.97 9.42 2.49
N THR A 446 -5.76 9.24 1.97
CA THR A 446 -5.27 7.91 1.59
C THR A 446 -3.87 7.61 2.11
N MET A 447 -3.65 6.33 2.33
CA MET A 447 -2.39 5.69 2.67
C MET A 447 -1.93 4.89 1.44
N ALA A 448 -0.75 5.20 0.90
CA ALA A 448 -0.18 4.48 -0.23
C ALA A 448 0.80 3.41 0.25
N VAL A 449 0.72 2.20 -0.31
CA VAL A 449 1.63 1.07 -0.06
C VAL A 449 2.00 0.40 -1.38
N GLY A 450 2.98 -0.51 -1.39
CA GLY A 450 3.31 -1.35 -2.55
C GLY A 450 4.55 -0.90 -3.31
N ASN A 451 5.67 -1.55 -3.01
CA ASN A 451 7.00 -1.27 -3.58
C ASN A 451 7.39 0.22 -3.48
N ILE A 452 7.06 0.86 -2.35
CA ILE A 452 7.70 2.10 -1.89
C ILE A 452 9.00 1.67 -1.22
N SER A 453 10.14 2.05 -1.79
CA SER A 453 11.44 1.51 -1.36
C SER A 453 12.53 2.56 -1.16
N SER A 454 12.25 3.84 -1.43
CA SER A 454 13.23 4.91 -1.27
C SER A 454 12.63 6.15 -0.59
N TYR A 455 13.48 6.96 0.04
CA TYR A 455 13.08 8.26 0.58
C TYR A 455 12.45 9.14 -0.51
N ALA A 456 13.00 9.01 -1.72
CA ALA A 456 12.53 9.71 -2.90
C ALA A 456 11.12 9.35 -3.32
N ASP A 457 10.74 8.09 -3.17
CA ASP A 457 9.39 7.64 -3.40
C ASP A 457 8.42 8.38 -2.47
N VAL A 458 8.73 8.39 -1.17
CA VAL A 458 7.89 9.00 -0.14
C VAL A 458 7.71 10.50 -0.40
N ASN A 459 8.82 11.23 -0.59
CA ASN A 459 8.76 12.67 -0.88
C ASN A 459 7.97 12.96 -2.16
N THR A 460 8.16 12.15 -3.21
CA THR A 460 7.45 12.32 -4.48
C THR A 460 5.95 12.08 -4.32
N ILE A 461 5.53 10.99 -3.67
CA ILE A 461 4.12 10.63 -3.48
C ILE A 461 3.38 11.74 -2.73
N LEU A 462 3.99 12.25 -1.67
CA LEU A 462 3.40 13.28 -0.81
C LEU A 462 3.32 14.63 -1.52
N ALA A 463 4.43 15.12 -2.07
CA ALA A 463 4.46 16.41 -2.74
C ALA A 463 3.59 16.45 -4.00
N SER A 464 3.44 15.31 -4.71
CA SER A 464 2.57 15.20 -5.88
C SER A 464 1.08 15.08 -5.53
N GLY A 465 0.74 14.86 -4.26
CA GLY A 465 -0.65 14.77 -3.80
C GLY A 465 -1.32 13.42 -4.02
N ARG A 466 -0.52 12.37 -4.29
CA ARG A 466 -1.00 11.01 -4.57
C ARG A 466 -1.48 10.26 -3.32
N ALA A 467 -0.98 10.63 -2.14
CA ALA A 467 -1.41 10.11 -0.85
C ALA A 467 -1.06 11.09 0.27
N ASP A 468 -1.66 10.89 1.44
CA ASP A 468 -1.40 11.70 2.62
C ASP A 468 -0.36 11.07 3.55
N LEU A 469 -0.23 9.74 3.49
CA LEU A 469 0.73 8.91 4.25
C LEU A 469 1.31 7.79 3.35
N CYS A 470 2.55 7.37 3.64
CA CYS A 470 3.24 6.32 2.90
C CYS A 470 3.59 5.14 3.81
N LEU A 471 3.12 3.95 3.45
CA LEU A 471 3.36 2.71 4.18
C LEU A 471 4.53 1.95 3.58
N LEU A 472 5.48 1.58 4.44
CA LEU A 472 6.60 0.74 4.08
C LEU A 472 6.57 -0.53 4.92
N ALA A 473 6.68 -1.67 4.23
CA ALA A 473 6.74 -2.99 4.86
C ALA A 473 8.19 -3.49 4.91
N ARG A 474 8.65 -4.17 3.85
CA ARG A 474 9.97 -4.81 3.77
C ARG A 474 11.15 -3.87 4.03
N ALA A 475 11.04 -2.58 3.70
CA ALA A 475 12.09 -1.60 4.03
C ALA A 475 12.33 -1.52 5.55
N HIS A 476 11.28 -1.59 6.37
CA HIS A 476 11.38 -1.61 7.84
C HIS A 476 11.69 -3.00 8.43
N LEU A 477 11.54 -4.09 7.66
CA LEU A 477 12.07 -5.39 8.05
C LEU A 477 13.58 -5.43 7.86
N TRP A 478 14.06 -4.89 6.76
CA TRP A 478 15.49 -4.76 6.44
C TRP A 478 16.20 -3.77 7.37
N ASP A 479 15.58 -2.61 7.60
CA ASP A 479 16.16 -1.52 8.37
C ASP A 479 15.10 -0.91 9.30
N PRO A 480 15.09 -1.25 10.60
CA PRO A 480 14.11 -0.69 11.53
C PRO A 480 14.28 0.84 11.70
N TYR A 481 15.46 1.40 11.41
CA TYR A 481 15.82 2.81 11.60
C TYR A 481 15.77 3.61 10.29
N TRP A 482 15.14 3.03 9.26
CA TRP A 482 15.02 3.58 7.91
C TRP A 482 14.60 5.05 7.87
N THR A 483 13.70 5.49 8.76
CA THR A 483 13.23 6.88 8.77
C THR A 483 14.29 7.85 9.32
N ARG A 484 15.10 7.41 10.29
CA ARG A 484 16.24 8.20 10.79
C ARG A 484 17.39 8.22 9.79
N HIS A 485 17.65 7.11 9.09
CA HIS A 485 18.59 7.12 7.98
C HIS A 485 18.13 8.04 6.85
N ALA A 486 16.84 8.10 6.56
CA ALA A 486 16.27 9.10 5.65
C ALA A 486 16.55 10.53 6.11
N ALA A 487 16.37 10.81 7.41
CA ALA A 487 16.63 12.13 7.97
C ALA A 487 18.10 12.52 7.80
N HIS A 488 19.02 11.60 8.11
CA HIS A 488 20.45 11.80 7.91
C HIS A 488 20.81 12.05 6.44
N GLU A 489 20.34 11.21 5.52
CA GLU A 489 20.66 11.32 4.08
C GLU A 489 20.11 12.61 3.46
N LEU A 490 18.93 13.05 3.91
CA LEU A 490 18.28 14.27 3.43
C LEU A 490 18.76 15.54 4.16
N GLY A 491 19.67 15.42 5.14
CA GLY A 491 20.16 16.54 5.95
C GLY A 491 19.08 17.17 6.84
N TYR A 492 18.05 16.41 7.19
CA TYR A 492 16.98 16.84 8.09
C TYR A 492 17.32 16.48 9.54
N LYS A 493 17.28 17.46 10.45
CA LYS A 493 17.50 17.20 11.88
C LYS A 493 16.24 16.57 12.49
N LEU A 494 16.26 15.26 12.66
CA LEU A 494 15.27 14.52 13.44
C LEU A 494 15.87 14.22 14.82
N GLU A 495 15.30 14.82 15.87
CA GLU A 495 15.82 14.68 17.24
C GLU A 495 15.96 13.20 17.64
N TRP A 496 17.10 12.90 18.25
CA TRP A 496 17.37 11.59 18.82
C TRP A 496 16.71 11.46 20.20
N PRO A 497 16.33 10.25 20.62
CA PRO A 497 16.05 9.99 22.02
C PRO A 497 17.29 10.30 22.86
N ASP A 498 17.14 10.83 24.08
CA ASP A 498 18.26 11.24 24.94
C ASP A 498 19.38 10.18 25.05
N PRO A 499 19.09 8.86 25.19
CA PRO A 499 20.16 7.85 25.23
C PRO A 499 21.02 7.74 23.97
N TYR A 500 20.58 8.30 22.84
CA TYR A 500 21.26 8.28 21.54
C TYR A 500 21.86 9.63 21.14
N GLU A 501 21.87 10.63 22.04
CA GLU A 501 22.39 11.98 21.77
C GLU A 501 23.83 11.98 21.25
N SER A 502 24.66 10.99 21.62
CA SER A 502 26.02 10.84 21.08
C SER A 502 26.09 10.75 19.54
N LEU A 503 24.97 10.40 18.88
CA LEU A 503 24.87 10.36 17.43
C LEU A 503 24.90 11.75 16.77
N ASP A 504 24.66 12.84 17.51
CA ASP A 504 24.81 14.21 16.99
C ASP A 504 26.27 14.56 16.65
N HIS A 505 27.23 13.79 17.17
CA HIS A 505 28.65 13.96 16.93
C HIS A 505 29.29 12.76 16.21
N TYR A 506 28.53 11.71 15.97
CA TYR A 506 28.98 10.52 15.24
C TYR A 506 28.68 10.65 13.74
N LYS A 507 29.68 10.35 12.90
CA LYS A 507 29.51 10.30 11.44
C LYS A 507 29.73 8.87 10.96
N PRO A 508 28.67 8.10 10.64
CA PRO A 508 28.82 6.76 10.12
C PRO A 508 29.57 6.80 8.78
N ARG A 509 30.48 5.84 8.58
CA ARG A 509 31.11 5.59 7.28
C ARG A 509 30.42 4.39 6.66
N PHE A 510 29.47 4.65 5.76
CA PHE A 510 28.90 3.60 4.92
C PHE A 510 29.87 3.38 3.76
N THR A 511 30.55 2.24 3.75
CA THR A 511 31.46 1.82 2.68
C THR A 511 30.71 1.33 1.46
#